data_AF-A0AAD5YJG4-F1
#
_entry.id   AF-A0AAD5YJG4-F1
#
_cell.length_a   1.000
_cell.length_b   1.000
_cell.length_c   1.000
_cell.angle_alpha   90.00
_cell.angle_beta   90.00
_cell.angle_gamma   90.00
#
_symmetry.space_group_name_H-M   'P 1'
#
loop_
_entity.id
_entity.type
_entity.pdbx_description
1 polymer ?
#
loop_
_entity_poly.entity_id
_entity_poly.type
_entity_poly.pdbx_seq_one_letter_code
_entity_poly.pdbx_strand_id
1 'polypeptide(L)'
;MSQEGYCFVTHTPQQAKKWQDICAKDPKRVVRVIRHTLGAPRTREGDDHSDIFPALEAIKRYSRGKVFGGPQDPLWGPLVDSGVADALCDSVETLVTAYTPLPDMPKHLYEKAINDVPAPYQEPLMILCNAATRFTQPPGPHDKTVIAALKSHWSNMMDKVWTEPYNTLRPEGSHIAERMVIGQLVIRTVITDPTVLSIIYLDKTIPVVARHWAHATAEDCVDARVPGGTLHLLFKPLHPAHVKYVQQNPISTLAMLNGILLGVGSSPTSTKAEQVSDLMNVFSKHLDMSMPRDANLELDLLSDLLELDDEDVMYGAIKSENLWRSEVGAMKRCSVQNDPDQKVMGLDAIAKAMSMLTLSANIASGKDREQLIRVSLEAGLFDVLDLVVSDLVAMEGRMDVCSKFKRHHPFQSPRPIIVLTLHIWSFESRASRTSIHGHPNVDDDRKRIHQ
;
A
#
# COMPACT_ATOMS: atom_id res chain seq x y z
N MET A 1 10.92 18.36 -12.39
CA MET A 1 9.94 18.64 -13.46
C MET A 1 8.76 19.34 -12.82
N SER A 2 8.48 20.58 -13.21
CA SER A 2 7.25 21.27 -12.79
C SER A 2 6.09 20.56 -13.47
N GLN A 3 5.34 19.74 -12.72
CA GLN A 3 4.02 19.30 -13.16
C GLN A 3 3.19 20.57 -13.35
N GLU A 4 2.97 20.97 -14.61
CA GLU A 4 1.84 21.82 -14.99
C GLU A 4 0.58 20.97 -14.77
N GLY A 5 0.24 20.75 -13.50
CA GLY A 5 -1.03 20.18 -13.10
C GLY A 5 -2.09 21.19 -13.52
N TYR A 6 -2.89 20.84 -14.52
CA TYR A 6 -4.09 21.59 -14.85
C TYR A 6 -4.99 21.53 -13.62
N CYS A 7 -5.00 22.61 -12.83
CA CYS A 7 -5.91 22.74 -11.70
C CYS A 7 -7.32 22.92 -12.29
N PHE A 8 -8.18 21.92 -12.10
CA PHE A 8 -9.59 22.07 -12.43
C PHE A 8 -10.19 23.13 -11.51
N VAL A 9 -10.40 24.34 -12.03
CA VAL A 9 -10.91 25.46 -11.27
C VAL A 9 -12.40 25.25 -11.02
N THR A 10 -12.75 24.72 -9.84
CA THR A 10 -14.14 24.53 -9.42
C THR A 10 -14.80 25.83 -8.97
N HIS A 11 -14.02 26.88 -8.67
CA HIS A 11 -14.51 28.15 -8.15
C HIS A 11 -13.49 29.29 -8.34
N THR A 12 -13.96 30.52 -8.27
CA THR A 12 -13.12 31.73 -8.37
C THR A 12 -12.40 32.03 -7.05
N PRO A 13 -11.25 32.75 -7.07
CA PRO A 13 -10.59 33.22 -5.85
C PRO A 13 -11.48 34.08 -4.93
N GLN A 14 -12.44 34.81 -5.51
CA GLN A 14 -13.41 35.62 -4.78
C GLN A 14 -14.39 34.73 -4.01
N GLN A 15 -14.86 33.64 -4.62
CA GLN A 15 -15.70 32.64 -3.94
C GLN A 15 -14.92 31.95 -2.81
N ALA A 16 -13.66 31.57 -3.04
CA ALA A 16 -12.80 31.00 -1.98
C ALA A 16 -12.66 31.97 -0.79
N LYS A 17 -12.40 33.25 -1.07
CA LYS A 17 -12.28 34.30 -0.03
C LYS A 17 -13.60 34.52 0.73
N LYS A 18 -14.74 34.57 0.03
CA LYS A 18 -16.08 34.62 0.65
C LYS A 18 -16.23 33.50 1.67
N TRP A 19 -15.89 32.27 1.29
CA TRP A 19 -16.04 31.10 2.16
C TRP A 19 -15.04 31.06 3.32
N GLN A 20 -13.83 31.61 3.14
CA GLN A 20 -12.89 31.83 4.25
C GLN A 20 -13.48 32.78 5.31
N ASP A 21 -14.12 33.87 4.90
CA ASP A 21 -14.77 34.81 5.81
C ASP A 21 -15.98 34.17 6.51
N ILE A 22 -16.74 33.33 5.80
CA ILE A 22 -17.89 32.60 6.38
C ILE A 22 -17.43 31.58 7.42
N CYS A 23 -16.33 30.86 7.19
CA CYS A 23 -15.77 29.94 8.18
C CYS A 23 -15.47 30.61 9.52
N ALA A 24 -15.00 31.87 9.50
CA ALA A 24 -14.71 32.62 10.71
C ALA A 24 -15.97 33.20 11.38
N LYS A 25 -17.00 33.55 10.61
CA LYS A 25 -18.18 34.30 11.11
C LYS A 25 -19.39 33.43 11.40
N ASP A 26 -19.63 32.39 10.60
CA ASP A 26 -20.77 31.48 10.70
C ASP A 26 -20.36 30.04 10.30
N PRO A 27 -19.62 29.33 11.17
CA PRO A 27 -19.21 27.95 10.92
C PRO A 27 -20.39 26.99 10.74
N LYS A 28 -21.57 27.29 11.29
CA LYS A 28 -22.79 26.48 11.09
C LYS A 28 -23.32 26.58 9.66
N ARG A 29 -23.17 27.73 8.99
CA ARG A 29 -23.51 27.87 7.56
C ARG A 29 -22.61 27.00 6.69
N VAL A 30 -21.32 26.93 7.01
CA VAL A 30 -20.37 26.05 6.32
C VAL A 30 -20.84 24.60 6.38
N VAL A 31 -21.19 24.11 7.58
CA VAL A 31 -21.73 22.77 7.78
C VAL A 31 -23.00 22.50 6.97
N ARG A 32 -23.93 23.47 6.91
CA ARG A 32 -25.16 23.34 6.09
C ARG A 32 -24.85 23.23 4.61
N VAL A 33 -23.88 23.98 4.10
CA VAL A 33 -23.51 23.95 2.68
C VAL A 33 -22.81 22.65 2.30
N ILE A 34 -21.88 22.14 3.11
CA ILE A 34 -21.22 20.86 2.81
C ILE A 34 -22.23 19.71 2.69
N ARG A 35 -23.29 19.74 3.51
CA ARG A 35 -24.38 18.75 3.49
C ARG A 35 -25.41 19.00 2.37
N HIS A 36 -25.22 20.00 1.54
CA HIS A 36 -26.14 20.30 0.45
C HIS A 36 -26.03 19.23 -0.65
N THR A 37 -27.17 18.71 -1.10
CA THR A 37 -27.22 17.67 -2.12
C THR A 37 -27.66 18.23 -3.46
N LEU A 38 -27.20 17.62 -4.55
CA LEU A 38 -27.57 18.04 -5.89
C LEU A 38 -29.10 17.98 -6.06
N GLY A 39 -29.70 19.11 -6.44
CA GLY A 39 -31.15 19.24 -6.61
C GLY A 39 -31.94 19.64 -5.34
N ALA A 40 -31.28 19.75 -4.18
CA ALA A 40 -31.94 20.30 -3.00
C ALA A 40 -32.25 21.80 -3.15
N PRO A 41 -33.33 22.30 -2.50
CA PRO A 41 -33.61 23.73 -2.46
C PRO A 41 -32.43 24.54 -1.90
N ARG A 42 -32.34 25.82 -2.27
CA ARG A 42 -31.35 26.73 -1.69
C ARG A 42 -31.47 26.79 -0.18
N THR A 43 -30.34 26.97 0.51
CA THR A 43 -30.34 27.21 1.95
C THR A 43 -31.05 28.53 2.27
N ARG A 44 -31.35 28.78 3.55
CA ARG A 44 -31.92 30.06 4.00
C ARG A 44 -31.01 31.26 3.72
N GLU A 45 -29.71 31.02 3.57
CA GLU A 45 -28.72 32.03 3.19
C GLU A 45 -28.57 32.21 1.66
N GLY A 46 -29.33 31.42 0.88
CA GLY A 46 -29.31 31.44 -0.58
C GLY A 46 -28.20 30.58 -1.20
N ASP A 47 -27.50 29.77 -0.42
CA ASP A 47 -26.43 28.89 -0.92
C ASP A 47 -27.01 27.68 -1.66
N ASP A 48 -26.24 27.15 -2.61
CA ASP A 48 -26.58 25.94 -3.36
C ASP A 48 -25.36 25.01 -3.55
N HIS A 49 -25.53 23.96 -4.37
CA HIS A 49 -24.49 22.97 -4.61
C HIS A 49 -23.19 23.56 -5.16
N SER A 50 -23.23 24.71 -5.86
CA SER A 50 -22.03 25.37 -6.39
C SER A 50 -21.14 25.98 -5.31
N ASP A 51 -21.66 26.16 -4.09
CA ASP A 51 -20.92 26.70 -2.95
C ASP A 51 -20.10 25.63 -2.20
N ILE A 52 -20.28 24.33 -2.49
CA ILE A 52 -19.62 23.24 -1.77
C ILE A 52 -18.10 23.27 -1.94
N PHE A 53 -17.61 23.25 -3.17
CA PHE A 53 -16.17 23.23 -3.44
C PHE A 53 -15.40 24.46 -2.92
N PRO A 54 -15.87 25.71 -3.08
CA PRO A 54 -15.19 26.85 -2.45
C PRO A 54 -15.25 26.80 -0.91
N ALA A 55 -16.30 26.20 -0.32
CA ALA A 55 -16.34 25.95 1.12
C ALA A 55 -15.30 24.90 1.55
N LEU A 56 -15.18 23.79 0.82
CA LEU A 56 -14.17 22.75 1.09
C LEU A 56 -12.74 23.29 1.00
N GLU A 57 -12.42 24.10 -0.02
CA GLU A 57 -11.12 24.77 -0.16
C GLU A 57 -10.80 25.66 1.06
N ALA A 58 -11.80 26.43 1.53
CA ALA A 58 -11.66 27.25 2.73
C ALA A 58 -11.36 26.40 3.98
N ILE A 59 -12.08 25.28 4.17
CA ILE A 59 -11.88 24.39 5.32
C ILE A 59 -10.52 23.69 5.25
N LYS A 60 -10.09 23.23 4.07
CA LYS A 60 -8.79 22.59 3.84
C LYS A 60 -7.63 23.47 4.26
N ARG A 61 -7.73 24.77 4.01
CA ARG A 61 -6.74 25.75 4.48
C ARG A 61 -6.61 25.73 6.01
N TYR A 62 -7.73 25.69 6.73
CA TYR A 62 -7.73 25.69 8.20
C TYR A 62 -7.33 24.33 8.79
N SER A 63 -7.65 23.21 8.13
CA SER A 63 -7.26 21.88 8.60
C SER A 63 -5.76 21.60 8.47
N ARG A 64 -5.09 22.17 7.45
CA ARG A 64 -3.64 22.02 7.25
C ARG A 64 -2.80 22.83 8.26
N GLY A 65 -3.31 23.98 8.70
CA GLY A 65 -2.55 24.97 9.46
C GLY A 65 -1.53 25.74 8.61
N LYS A 66 -0.73 26.61 9.24
CA LYS A 66 0.17 27.56 8.53
C LYS A 66 1.48 26.93 8.02
N VAL A 67 2.00 25.92 8.72
CA VAL A 67 3.28 25.24 8.41
C VAL A 67 3.14 23.77 8.79
N PHE A 68 3.80 22.87 8.07
CA PHE A 68 3.90 21.46 8.47
C PHE A 68 4.55 21.37 9.86
N GLY A 69 3.82 20.81 10.84
CA GLY A 69 4.24 20.79 12.25
C GLY A 69 4.07 22.11 13.03
N GLY A 70 3.60 23.19 12.39
CA GLY A 70 3.23 24.44 13.09
C GLY A 70 1.94 24.29 13.92
N PRO A 71 1.50 25.29 14.71
CA PRO A 71 0.27 25.20 15.50
C PRO A 71 -0.97 25.08 14.61
N GLN A 72 -2.04 24.49 15.17
CA GLN A 72 -3.31 24.35 14.47
C GLN A 72 -3.92 25.72 14.24
N ASP A 73 -4.64 25.88 13.13
CA ASP A 73 -5.33 27.14 12.89
C ASP A 73 -6.42 27.32 13.97
N PRO A 74 -6.48 28.48 14.65
CA PRO A 74 -7.46 28.71 15.72
C PRO A 74 -8.92 28.61 15.24
N LEU A 75 -9.18 28.70 13.94
CA LEU A 75 -10.51 28.54 13.37
C LEU A 75 -10.95 27.07 13.24
N TRP A 76 -10.03 26.11 13.34
CA TRP A 76 -10.39 24.69 13.24
C TRP A 76 -11.29 24.23 14.40
N GLY A 77 -10.99 24.62 15.64
CA GLY A 77 -11.79 24.25 16.81
C GLY A 77 -13.27 24.64 16.67
N PRO A 78 -13.59 25.93 16.42
CA PRO A 78 -14.97 26.37 16.19
C PRO A 78 -15.70 25.67 15.03
N LEU A 79 -14.98 25.28 13.97
CA LEU A 79 -15.55 24.48 12.87
C LEU A 79 -15.90 23.06 13.34
N VAL A 80 -15.01 22.41 14.09
CA VAL A 80 -15.27 21.09 14.70
C VAL A 80 -16.45 21.15 15.66
N ASP A 81 -16.49 22.15 16.55
CA ASP A 81 -17.59 22.35 17.49
C ASP A 81 -18.94 22.59 16.79
N SER A 82 -18.91 23.08 15.55
CA SER A 82 -20.10 23.30 14.73
C SER A 82 -20.54 22.05 13.95
N GLY A 83 -19.78 20.96 14.00
CA GLY A 83 -20.08 19.69 13.32
C GLY A 83 -19.45 19.54 11.93
N VAL A 84 -18.33 20.22 11.64
CA VAL A 84 -17.66 20.08 10.32
C VAL A 84 -17.16 18.65 10.07
N ALA A 85 -16.77 17.92 11.12
CA ALA A 85 -16.25 16.56 10.98
C ALA A 85 -17.34 15.60 10.45
N ASP A 86 -18.53 15.61 11.08
CA ASP A 86 -19.68 14.83 10.60
C ASP A 86 -20.09 15.26 9.19
N ALA A 87 -20.13 16.57 8.92
CA ALA A 87 -20.49 17.09 7.61
C ALA A 87 -19.54 16.61 6.50
N LEU A 88 -18.23 16.56 6.77
CA LEU A 88 -17.24 16.04 5.83
C LEU A 88 -17.42 14.54 5.61
N CYS A 89 -17.71 13.77 6.67
CA CYS A 89 -17.98 12.33 6.54
C CYS A 89 -19.26 12.08 5.72
N ASP A 90 -20.35 12.79 6.02
CA ASP A 90 -21.59 12.77 5.23
C ASP A 90 -21.33 13.13 3.75
N SER A 91 -20.43 14.09 3.51
CA SER A 91 -20.05 14.51 2.17
C SER A 91 -19.32 13.41 1.41
N VAL A 92 -18.46 12.62 2.05
CA VAL A 92 -17.83 11.44 1.40
C VAL A 92 -18.89 10.48 0.88
N GLU A 93 -19.95 10.24 1.66
CA GLU A 93 -21.03 9.31 1.31
C GLU A 93 -21.95 9.86 0.20
N THR A 94 -22.27 11.14 0.25
CA THR A 94 -23.39 11.73 -0.52
C THR A 94 -22.98 12.67 -1.65
N LEU A 95 -21.75 13.17 -1.67
CA LEU A 95 -21.31 14.11 -2.68
C LEU A 95 -21.19 13.41 -4.03
N VAL A 96 -21.83 14.00 -5.03
CA VAL A 96 -21.79 13.57 -6.43
C VAL A 96 -21.32 14.76 -7.24
N THR A 97 -20.33 14.56 -8.11
CA THR A 97 -19.93 15.61 -9.05
C THR A 97 -20.67 15.41 -10.37
N ALA A 98 -21.44 16.41 -10.78
CA ALA A 98 -22.09 16.44 -12.08
C ALA A 98 -21.26 17.30 -13.05
N TYR A 99 -20.74 16.68 -14.10
CA TYR A 99 -20.04 17.39 -15.16
C TYR A 99 -20.98 17.64 -16.33
N THR A 100 -21.20 18.91 -16.64
CA THR A 100 -21.88 19.30 -17.87
C THR A 100 -20.80 19.77 -18.86
N PRO A 101 -20.68 19.17 -20.05
CA PRO A 101 -19.74 19.66 -21.06
C PRO A 101 -20.07 21.11 -21.42
N LEU A 102 -19.05 21.93 -21.62
CA LEU A 102 -19.27 23.29 -22.14
C LEU A 102 -19.86 23.21 -23.56
N PRO A 103 -20.67 24.20 -23.97
CA PRO A 103 -21.08 24.34 -25.36
C PRO A 103 -19.84 24.28 -26.27
N ASP A 104 -19.90 23.46 -27.31
CA ASP A 104 -18.83 23.26 -28.30
C ASP A 104 -17.51 22.64 -27.78
N MET A 105 -17.48 22.08 -26.56
CA MET A 105 -16.30 21.38 -26.06
C MET A 105 -15.99 20.13 -26.92
N PRO A 106 -14.79 20.03 -27.52
CA PRO A 106 -14.40 18.82 -28.24
C PRO A 106 -14.46 17.58 -27.36
N LYS A 107 -14.98 16.47 -27.89
CA LYS A 107 -15.17 15.20 -27.14
C LYS A 107 -13.91 14.74 -26.40
N HIS A 108 -12.75 14.81 -27.05
CA HIS A 108 -11.48 14.40 -26.46
C HIS A 108 -11.06 15.28 -25.27
N LEU A 109 -11.41 16.58 -25.27
CA LEU A 109 -11.16 17.46 -24.13
C LEU A 109 -12.13 17.19 -22.99
N TYR A 110 -13.38 16.85 -23.29
CA TYR A 110 -14.35 16.44 -22.28
C TYR A 110 -13.95 15.12 -21.60
N GLU A 111 -13.56 14.12 -22.40
CA GLU A 111 -13.04 12.83 -21.90
C GLU A 111 -11.80 13.04 -21.03
N LYS A 112 -10.85 13.86 -21.51
CA LYS A 112 -9.67 14.23 -20.71
C LYS A 112 -10.06 14.94 -19.41
N ALA A 113 -10.97 15.91 -19.47
CA ALA A 113 -11.41 16.63 -18.28
C ALA A 113 -12.02 15.69 -17.24
N ILE A 114 -12.93 14.79 -17.63
CA ILE A 114 -13.52 13.78 -16.73
C ILE A 114 -12.44 12.90 -16.11
N ASN A 115 -11.47 12.49 -16.92
CA ASN A 115 -10.37 11.64 -16.47
C ASN A 115 -9.49 12.34 -15.45
N ASP A 116 -9.29 13.66 -15.58
CA ASP A 116 -8.45 14.46 -14.70
C ASP A 116 -9.19 14.92 -13.44
N VAL A 117 -10.53 14.84 -13.38
CA VAL A 117 -11.25 15.30 -12.18
C VAL A 117 -11.12 14.28 -11.05
N PRO A 118 -10.75 14.70 -9.83
CA PRO A 118 -10.76 13.81 -8.69
C PRO A 118 -12.14 13.27 -8.33
N ALA A 119 -12.16 12.17 -7.60
CA ALA A 119 -13.35 11.60 -6.99
C ALA A 119 -14.02 12.64 -6.08
N PRO A 120 -15.37 12.69 -6.04
CA PRO A 120 -16.09 13.64 -5.19
C PRO A 120 -15.68 13.58 -3.72
N TYR A 121 -15.36 12.38 -3.22
CA TYR A 121 -14.93 12.17 -1.83
C TYR A 121 -13.48 12.55 -1.55
N GLN A 122 -12.65 12.84 -2.55
CA GLN A 122 -11.22 13.14 -2.32
C GLN A 122 -11.06 14.32 -1.38
N GLU A 123 -11.70 15.45 -1.68
CA GLU A 123 -11.45 16.69 -0.96
C GLU A 123 -11.92 16.62 0.50
N PRO A 124 -13.13 16.09 0.82
CA PRO A 124 -13.50 15.82 2.21
C PRO A 124 -12.53 14.88 2.94
N LEU A 125 -12.09 13.77 2.31
CA LEU A 125 -11.12 12.85 2.92
C LEU A 125 -9.77 13.53 3.17
N MET A 126 -9.29 14.36 2.24
CA MET A 126 -8.04 15.11 2.38
C MET A 126 -8.11 16.11 3.54
N ILE A 127 -9.26 16.76 3.75
CA ILE A 127 -9.47 17.67 4.89
C ILE A 127 -9.40 16.90 6.21
N LEU A 128 -10.08 15.75 6.30
CA LEU A 128 -10.05 14.87 7.47
C LEU A 128 -8.64 14.33 7.73
N CYS A 129 -7.93 13.92 6.68
CA CYS A 129 -6.55 13.47 6.76
C CYS A 129 -5.62 14.58 7.26
N ASN A 130 -5.73 15.80 6.73
CA ASN A 130 -4.96 16.96 7.21
C ASN A 130 -5.19 17.20 8.70
N ALA A 131 -6.44 17.13 9.16
CA ALA A 131 -6.74 17.24 10.59
C ALA A 131 -6.10 16.11 11.40
N ALA A 132 -6.19 14.86 10.93
CA ALA A 132 -5.62 13.69 11.60
C ALA A 132 -4.09 13.72 11.72
N THR A 133 -3.38 14.33 10.76
CA THR A 133 -1.91 14.51 10.87
C THR A 133 -1.49 15.41 12.03
N ARG A 134 -2.43 16.13 12.63
CA ARG A 134 -2.21 17.13 13.67
C ARG A 134 -2.80 16.75 15.02
N PHE A 135 -3.35 15.54 15.15
CA PHE A 135 -3.85 15.05 16.42
C PHE A 135 -2.75 15.05 17.48
N THR A 136 -3.14 15.47 18.67
CA THR A 136 -2.26 15.50 19.83
C THR A 136 -2.16 14.11 20.48
N GLN A 137 -1.08 13.87 21.21
CA GLN A 137 -0.90 12.63 21.99
C GLN A 137 -0.63 13.00 23.45
N PRO A 138 -1.62 12.82 24.35
CA PRO A 138 -2.96 12.24 24.14
C PRO A 138 -3.91 13.16 23.33
N PRO A 139 -4.96 12.60 22.69
CA PRO A 139 -5.88 13.39 21.87
C PRO A 139 -6.67 14.42 22.68
N GLY A 140 -6.72 15.65 22.16
CA GLY A 140 -7.48 16.76 22.72
C GLY A 140 -8.99 16.65 22.46
N PRO A 141 -9.80 17.59 22.98
CA PRO A 141 -11.26 17.58 22.79
C PRO A 141 -11.68 17.56 21.32
N HIS A 142 -11.11 18.43 20.49
CA HIS A 142 -11.45 18.47 19.06
C HIS A 142 -10.99 17.21 18.31
N ASP A 143 -9.81 16.66 18.65
CA ASP A 143 -9.31 15.41 18.06
C ASP A 143 -10.30 14.27 18.34
N LYS A 144 -10.79 14.17 19.58
CA LYS A 144 -11.80 13.17 19.97
C LYS A 144 -13.11 13.35 19.21
N THR A 145 -13.56 14.59 18.99
CA THR A 145 -14.76 14.86 18.19
C THR A 145 -14.58 14.39 16.74
N VAL A 146 -13.43 14.67 16.12
CA VAL A 146 -13.14 14.21 14.75
C VAL A 146 -13.05 12.68 14.70
N ILE A 147 -12.36 12.04 15.66
CA ILE A 147 -12.27 10.58 15.73
C ILE A 147 -13.65 9.94 15.94
N ALA A 148 -14.51 10.53 16.78
CA ALA A 148 -15.87 10.04 16.98
C ALA A 148 -16.69 10.08 15.70
N ALA A 149 -16.65 11.19 14.95
CA ALA A 149 -17.30 11.32 13.65
C ALA A 149 -16.74 10.30 12.63
N LEU A 150 -15.41 10.15 12.55
CA LEU A 150 -14.79 9.15 11.69
C LEU A 150 -15.32 7.75 12.03
N LYS A 151 -15.34 7.37 13.31
CA LYS A 151 -15.82 6.05 13.74
C LYS A 151 -17.30 5.82 13.43
N SER A 152 -18.17 6.82 13.54
CA SER A 152 -19.60 6.65 13.25
C SER A 152 -19.91 6.52 11.77
N HIS A 153 -19.08 7.09 10.90
CA HIS A 153 -19.29 7.10 9.44
C HIS A 153 -18.38 6.15 8.66
N TRP A 154 -17.34 5.60 9.30
CA TRP A 154 -16.23 4.92 8.61
C TRP A 154 -16.69 3.85 7.62
N SER A 155 -17.53 2.92 8.07
CA SER A 155 -17.95 1.79 7.23
C SER A 155 -18.79 2.23 6.03
N ASN A 156 -19.66 3.24 6.18
CA ASN A 156 -20.41 3.79 5.05
C ASN A 156 -19.49 4.49 4.04
N MET A 157 -18.51 5.27 4.53
CA MET A 157 -17.51 5.90 3.67
C MET A 157 -16.71 4.85 2.90
N MET A 158 -16.28 3.77 3.54
CA MET A 158 -15.52 2.70 2.88
C MET A 158 -16.38 1.92 1.88
N ASP A 159 -17.66 1.67 2.18
CA ASP A 159 -18.60 1.07 1.23
C ASP A 159 -18.79 1.95 -0.01
N LYS A 160 -18.92 3.27 0.16
CA LYS A 160 -18.97 4.23 -0.94
C LYS A 160 -17.71 4.20 -1.79
N VAL A 161 -16.53 4.28 -1.18
CA VAL A 161 -15.25 4.22 -1.91
C VAL A 161 -15.07 2.87 -2.61
N TRP A 162 -15.47 1.78 -1.96
CA TRP A 162 -15.41 0.45 -2.54
C TRP A 162 -16.29 0.31 -3.78
N THR A 163 -17.55 0.72 -3.68
CA THR A 163 -18.55 0.59 -4.75
C THR A 163 -18.36 1.59 -5.87
N GLU A 164 -17.85 2.79 -5.56
CA GLU A 164 -17.58 3.86 -6.52
C GLU A 164 -16.09 4.24 -6.47
N PRO A 165 -15.20 3.47 -7.09
CA PRO A 165 -13.77 3.76 -7.05
C PRO A 165 -13.35 5.01 -7.85
N TYR A 166 -14.22 5.55 -8.71
CA TYR A 166 -13.91 6.67 -9.62
C TYR A 166 -12.53 6.46 -10.29
N ASN A 167 -11.63 7.44 -10.16
CA ASN A 167 -10.33 7.45 -10.80
C ASN A 167 -9.20 6.81 -9.95
N THR A 168 -9.51 6.25 -8.77
CA THR A 168 -8.51 5.61 -7.90
C THR A 168 -7.83 4.39 -8.54
N LEU A 169 -8.48 3.74 -9.51
CA LEU A 169 -7.94 2.58 -10.23
C LEU A 169 -7.01 2.97 -11.38
N ARG A 170 -6.91 4.25 -11.69
CA ARG A 170 -6.14 4.68 -12.85
C ARG A 170 -4.67 4.95 -12.50
N PRO A 171 -3.71 4.58 -13.35
CA PRO A 171 -2.30 4.64 -13.02
C PRO A 171 -1.70 6.06 -12.93
N GLU A 172 -2.38 7.07 -13.45
CA GLU A 172 -1.83 8.42 -13.59
C GLU A 172 -1.51 9.09 -12.25
N GLY A 173 -0.45 9.89 -12.23
CA GLY A 173 0.01 10.61 -11.04
C GLY A 173 -1.00 11.61 -10.45
N SER A 174 -1.97 12.08 -11.24
CA SER A 174 -3.07 12.96 -10.77
C SER A 174 -3.91 12.32 -9.65
N HIS A 175 -3.94 10.99 -9.59
CA HIS A 175 -4.80 10.21 -8.69
C HIS A 175 -4.06 9.65 -7.46
N ILE A 176 -2.75 9.94 -7.32
CA ILE A 176 -1.92 9.48 -6.20
C ILE A 176 -2.53 9.91 -4.85
N ALA A 177 -2.96 11.16 -4.73
CA ALA A 177 -3.55 11.67 -3.50
C ALA A 177 -4.82 10.91 -3.10
N GLU A 178 -5.63 10.47 -4.08
CA GLU A 178 -6.85 9.71 -3.85
C GLU A 178 -6.55 8.30 -3.34
N ARG A 179 -5.53 7.63 -3.91
CA ARG A 179 -5.09 6.32 -3.47
C ARG A 179 -4.52 6.33 -2.05
N MET A 180 -3.78 7.39 -1.71
CA MET A 180 -3.05 7.47 -0.44
C MET A 180 -3.88 7.94 0.76
N VAL A 181 -4.92 8.76 0.56
CA VAL A 181 -5.58 9.50 1.66
C VAL A 181 -6.16 8.58 2.72
N ILE A 182 -6.76 7.45 2.34
CA ILE A 182 -7.35 6.48 3.27
C ILE A 182 -6.27 5.81 4.10
N GLY A 183 -5.17 5.36 3.47
CA GLY A 183 -4.05 4.76 4.17
C GLY A 183 -3.44 5.69 5.21
N GLN A 184 -3.23 6.97 4.85
CA GLN A 184 -2.77 7.97 5.81
C GLN A 184 -3.75 8.17 6.96
N LEU A 185 -5.04 8.26 6.66
CA LEU A 185 -6.07 8.45 7.68
C LEU A 185 -6.10 7.28 8.66
N VAL A 186 -6.00 6.04 8.17
CA VAL A 186 -5.86 4.82 8.99
C VAL A 186 -4.63 4.89 9.88
N ILE A 187 -3.44 5.17 9.33
CA ILE A 187 -2.21 5.23 10.12
C ILE A 187 -2.35 6.24 11.27
N ARG A 188 -2.89 7.43 11.00
CA ARG A 188 -3.01 8.50 11.99
C ARG A 188 -4.06 8.20 13.06
N THR A 189 -5.21 7.66 12.67
CA THR A 189 -6.30 7.34 13.62
C THR A 189 -5.91 6.17 14.51
N VAL A 190 -5.32 5.10 13.96
CA VAL A 190 -4.89 3.92 14.74
C VAL A 190 -3.84 4.28 15.80
N ILE A 191 -2.89 5.15 15.47
CA ILE A 191 -1.87 5.60 16.43
C ILE A 191 -2.50 6.42 17.56
N THR A 192 -3.50 7.25 17.25
CA THR A 192 -4.11 8.20 18.19
C THR A 192 -5.20 7.56 19.04
N ASP A 193 -6.06 6.75 18.42
CA ASP A 193 -7.12 5.97 19.05
C ASP A 193 -7.20 4.56 18.40
N PRO A 194 -6.47 3.58 18.96
CA PRO A 194 -6.47 2.21 18.46
C PRO A 194 -7.85 1.52 18.47
N THR A 195 -8.85 2.06 19.17
CA THR A 195 -10.19 1.47 19.18
C THR A 195 -10.88 1.54 17.81
N VAL A 196 -10.37 2.36 16.87
CA VAL A 196 -10.83 2.36 15.48
C VAL A 196 -10.58 1.02 14.77
N LEU A 197 -9.62 0.21 15.24
CA LEU A 197 -9.30 -1.08 14.64
C LEU A 197 -10.50 -2.04 14.68
N SER A 198 -11.38 -1.98 15.69
CA SER A 198 -12.57 -2.83 15.71
C SER A 198 -13.51 -2.60 14.53
N ILE A 199 -13.40 -1.45 13.85
CA ILE A 199 -14.19 -1.11 12.68
C ILE A 199 -13.43 -1.53 11.41
N ILE A 200 -12.16 -1.14 11.32
CA ILE A 200 -11.28 -1.36 10.15
C ILE A 200 -11.18 -2.84 9.76
N TYR A 201 -11.11 -3.76 10.72
CA TYR A 201 -11.00 -5.19 10.42
C TYR A 201 -12.33 -5.86 10.07
N LEU A 202 -13.46 -5.18 10.28
CA LEU A 202 -14.79 -5.73 10.03
C LEU A 202 -15.42 -5.22 8.72
N ASP A 203 -14.86 -4.19 8.09
CA ASP A 203 -15.45 -3.54 6.92
C ASP A 203 -14.55 -3.57 5.67
N LYS A 204 -14.83 -2.67 4.71
CA LYS A 204 -14.13 -2.60 3.42
C LYS A 204 -12.80 -1.84 3.47
N THR A 205 -12.29 -1.43 4.63
CA THR A 205 -11.04 -0.67 4.72
C THR A 205 -9.87 -1.42 4.11
N ILE A 206 -9.65 -2.68 4.53
CA ILE A 206 -8.53 -3.50 4.06
C ILE A 206 -8.59 -3.71 2.53
N PRO A 207 -9.71 -4.19 1.93
CA PRO A 207 -9.78 -4.32 0.48
C PRO A 207 -9.66 -2.99 -0.27
N VAL A 208 -10.17 -1.88 0.27
CA VAL A 208 -9.99 -0.56 -0.35
C VAL A 208 -8.51 -0.16 -0.38
N VAL A 209 -7.80 -0.28 0.75
CA VAL A 209 -6.36 0.06 0.82
C VAL A 209 -5.54 -0.88 -0.06
N ALA A 210 -5.86 -2.17 -0.09
CA ALA A 210 -5.18 -3.15 -0.94
C ALA A 210 -5.40 -2.90 -2.43
N ARG A 211 -6.60 -2.48 -2.82
CA ARG A 211 -6.90 -2.04 -4.19
C ARG A 211 -6.10 -0.79 -4.56
N HIS A 212 -6.07 0.20 -3.68
CA HIS A 212 -5.25 1.41 -3.91
C HIS A 212 -3.77 1.07 -4.05
N TRP A 213 -3.26 0.17 -3.20
CA TRP A 213 -1.90 -0.36 -3.31
C TRP A 213 -1.68 -1.03 -4.67
N ALA A 214 -2.53 -1.98 -5.09
CA ALA A 214 -2.38 -2.68 -6.38
C ALA A 214 -2.32 -1.74 -7.60
N HIS A 215 -3.10 -0.65 -7.54
CA HIS A 215 -3.16 0.36 -8.60
C HIS A 215 -2.12 1.47 -8.49
N ALA A 216 -1.28 1.47 -7.44
CA ALA A 216 -0.19 2.44 -7.30
C ALA A 216 0.84 2.29 -8.42
N THR A 217 1.54 3.39 -8.75
CA THR A 217 2.52 3.41 -9.85
C THR A 217 3.90 3.92 -9.42
N ALA A 218 4.90 3.70 -10.29
CA ALA A 218 6.28 4.14 -10.08
C ALA A 218 6.49 5.66 -10.16
N GLU A 219 5.50 6.42 -10.65
CA GLU A 219 5.69 7.86 -10.86
C GLU A 219 6.04 8.58 -9.56
N ASP A 220 5.50 8.10 -8.44
CA ASP A 220 5.84 8.55 -7.10
C ASP A 220 5.93 7.36 -6.14
N CYS A 221 7.11 7.18 -5.54
CA CYS A 221 7.33 6.15 -4.52
C CYS A 221 6.31 6.20 -3.36
N VAL A 222 5.75 7.38 -3.07
CA VAL A 222 4.80 7.55 -1.98
C VAL A 222 3.45 6.87 -2.29
N ASP A 223 3.11 6.72 -3.57
CA ASP A 223 1.84 6.14 -4.04
C ASP A 223 1.68 4.68 -3.60
N ALA A 224 2.73 3.86 -3.74
CA ALA A 224 2.73 2.47 -3.25
C ALA A 224 3.07 2.40 -1.76
N ARG A 225 4.03 3.22 -1.30
CA ARG A 225 4.54 3.19 0.08
C ARG A 225 3.46 3.40 1.13
N VAL A 226 2.55 4.35 0.92
CA VAL A 226 1.55 4.68 1.95
C VAL A 226 0.48 3.60 2.09
N PRO A 227 -0.21 3.15 1.02
CA PRO A 227 -1.12 2.02 1.09
C PRO A 227 -0.42 0.73 1.56
N GLY A 228 0.72 0.36 0.97
CA GLY A 228 1.48 -0.85 1.36
C GLY A 228 1.96 -0.81 2.81
N GLY A 229 2.52 0.32 3.23
CA GLY A 229 2.91 0.54 4.63
C GLY A 229 1.72 0.56 5.60
N THR A 230 0.53 0.95 5.15
CA THR A 230 -0.70 0.84 5.95
C THR A 230 -1.07 -0.63 6.14
N LEU A 231 -1.04 -1.45 5.08
CA LEU A 231 -1.29 -2.88 5.17
C LEU A 231 -0.29 -3.55 6.12
N HIS A 232 1.00 -3.25 5.96
CA HIS A 232 2.05 -3.75 6.85
C HIS A 232 1.82 -3.35 8.31
N LEU A 233 1.46 -2.08 8.57
CA LEU A 233 1.14 -1.62 9.94
C LEU A 233 -0.01 -2.42 10.56
N LEU A 234 -1.02 -2.79 9.77
CA LEU A 234 -2.16 -3.59 10.23
C LEU A 234 -1.78 -5.07 10.47
N PHE A 235 -0.76 -5.62 9.80
CA PHE A 235 -0.17 -6.92 10.17
C PHE A 235 0.68 -6.85 11.42
N LYS A 236 1.52 -5.83 11.49
CA LYS A 236 2.59 -5.75 12.46
C LYS A 236 2.45 -4.44 13.23
N PRO A 237 1.75 -4.46 14.38
CA PRO A 237 1.63 -3.29 15.22
C PRO A 237 3.01 -2.76 15.63
N LEU A 238 3.39 -1.57 15.13
CA LEU A 238 4.67 -0.92 15.46
C LEU A 238 4.54 0.08 16.62
N HIS A 239 3.38 0.69 16.78
CA HIS A 239 3.15 1.72 17.81
C HIS A 239 2.70 1.09 19.14
N PRO A 240 3.21 1.53 20.31
CA PRO A 240 2.85 0.93 21.61
C PRO A 240 1.35 0.87 21.90
N ALA A 241 0.60 1.91 21.51
CA ALA A 241 -0.85 1.93 21.68
C ALA A 241 -1.55 0.88 20.79
N HIS A 242 -1.08 0.71 19.55
CA HIS A 242 -1.58 -0.31 18.62
C HIS A 242 -1.25 -1.72 19.15
N VAL A 243 0.00 -1.97 19.55
CA VAL A 243 0.44 -3.24 20.15
C VAL A 243 -0.43 -3.62 21.34
N LYS A 244 -0.63 -2.68 22.27
CA LYS A 244 -1.44 -2.90 23.47
C LYS A 244 -2.88 -3.26 23.10
N TYR A 245 -3.46 -2.59 22.12
CA TYR A 245 -4.84 -2.85 21.69
C TYR A 245 -4.99 -4.24 21.07
N VAL A 246 -4.11 -4.64 20.13
CA VAL A 246 -4.17 -5.97 19.48
C VAL A 246 -3.96 -7.10 20.50
N GLN A 247 -3.10 -6.90 21.49
CA GLN A 247 -2.92 -7.88 22.58
C GLN A 247 -4.20 -8.08 23.41
N GLN A 248 -5.01 -7.03 23.57
CA GLN A 248 -6.26 -7.05 24.33
C GLN A 248 -7.46 -7.48 23.48
N ASN A 249 -7.38 -7.27 22.17
CA ASN A 249 -8.45 -7.54 21.22
C ASN A 249 -7.85 -8.29 20.02
N PRO A 250 -7.62 -9.61 20.13
CA PRO A 250 -6.99 -10.38 19.07
C PRO A 250 -7.72 -10.24 17.75
N ILE A 251 -6.95 -10.07 16.68
CA ILE A 251 -7.46 -9.77 15.35
C ILE A 251 -7.18 -10.95 14.44
N SER A 252 -8.15 -11.30 13.59
CA SER A 252 -8.00 -12.39 12.64
C SER A 252 -7.09 -11.97 11.49
N THR A 253 -5.85 -12.49 11.48
CA THR A 253 -4.90 -12.31 10.38
C THR A 253 -5.45 -12.89 9.07
N LEU A 254 -6.24 -13.97 9.13
CA LEU A 254 -6.92 -14.55 7.98
C LEU A 254 -7.98 -13.62 7.40
N ALA A 255 -8.75 -12.91 8.25
CA ALA A 255 -9.72 -11.92 7.76
C ALA A 255 -9.01 -10.78 7.01
N MET A 256 -7.84 -10.35 7.49
CA MET A 256 -7.03 -9.36 6.80
C MET A 256 -6.44 -9.88 5.49
N LEU A 257 -5.92 -11.11 5.47
CA LEU A 257 -5.47 -11.74 4.22
C LEU A 257 -6.60 -11.77 3.18
N ASN A 258 -7.79 -12.23 3.58
CA ASN A 258 -8.96 -12.26 2.69
C ASN A 258 -9.36 -10.87 2.20
N GLY A 259 -9.26 -9.85 3.07
CA GLY A 259 -9.46 -8.45 2.67
C GLY A 259 -8.44 -8.00 1.62
N ILE A 260 -7.17 -8.36 1.77
CA ILE A 260 -6.12 -8.03 0.80
C ILE A 260 -6.36 -8.72 -0.52
N LEU A 261 -6.60 -10.04 -0.51
CA LEU A 261 -6.91 -10.84 -1.70
C LEU A 261 -8.13 -10.29 -2.46
N LEU A 262 -9.17 -9.86 -1.74
CA LEU A 262 -10.33 -9.21 -2.35
C LEU A 262 -9.97 -7.87 -3.00
N GLY A 263 -9.10 -7.07 -2.38
CA GLY A 263 -8.72 -5.75 -2.89
C GLY A 263 -7.78 -5.80 -4.10
N VAL A 264 -6.84 -6.75 -4.12
CA VAL A 264 -5.88 -6.91 -5.23
C VAL A 264 -6.46 -7.68 -6.41
N GLY A 265 -7.51 -8.47 -6.18
CA GLY A 265 -8.15 -9.28 -7.21
C GLY A 265 -8.74 -8.42 -8.34
N SER A 266 -8.55 -8.88 -9.57
CA SER A 266 -9.07 -8.23 -10.78
C SER A 266 -10.59 -8.07 -10.80
N SER A 267 -11.32 -8.93 -10.07
CA SER A 267 -12.78 -8.91 -9.95
C SER A 267 -13.23 -9.31 -8.54
N PRO A 268 -14.36 -8.78 -8.03
CA PRO A 268 -14.99 -9.29 -6.80
C PRO A 268 -15.39 -10.77 -6.86
N THR A 269 -15.47 -11.35 -8.07
CA THR A 269 -15.83 -12.75 -8.31
C THR A 269 -14.62 -13.64 -8.60
N SER A 270 -13.40 -13.12 -8.54
CA SER A 270 -12.18 -13.89 -8.75
C SER A 270 -12.07 -15.01 -7.72
N THR A 271 -11.60 -16.17 -8.16
CA THR A 271 -11.25 -17.29 -7.29
C THR A 271 -10.04 -16.94 -6.41
N LYS A 272 -9.87 -17.62 -5.28
CA LYS A 272 -8.71 -17.41 -4.39
C LYS A 272 -7.38 -17.59 -5.13
N ALA A 273 -7.28 -18.58 -6.02
CA ALA A 273 -6.07 -18.82 -6.81
C ALA A 273 -5.75 -17.65 -7.76
N GLU A 274 -6.76 -17.07 -8.42
CA GLU A 274 -6.60 -15.87 -9.25
C GLU A 274 -6.18 -14.67 -8.40
N GLN A 275 -6.81 -14.47 -7.24
CA GLN A 275 -6.45 -13.38 -6.32
C GLN A 275 -5.01 -13.51 -5.80
N VAL A 276 -4.56 -14.72 -5.48
CA VAL A 276 -3.17 -14.98 -5.07
C VAL A 276 -2.21 -14.70 -6.23
N SER A 277 -2.55 -15.10 -7.45
CA SER A 277 -1.75 -14.77 -8.64
C SER A 277 -1.65 -13.25 -8.84
N ASP A 278 -2.78 -12.53 -8.71
CA ASP A 278 -2.83 -11.07 -8.79
C ASP A 278 -1.98 -10.42 -7.69
N LEU A 279 -2.04 -10.93 -6.45
CA LEU A 279 -1.20 -10.49 -5.35
C LEU A 279 0.30 -10.59 -5.68
N MET A 280 0.73 -11.73 -6.23
CA MET A 280 2.14 -11.93 -6.61
C MET A 280 2.55 -11.00 -7.77
N ASN A 281 1.65 -10.72 -8.70
CA ASN A 281 1.90 -9.77 -9.78
C ASN A 281 2.04 -8.33 -9.27
N VAL A 282 1.23 -7.93 -8.28
CA VAL A 282 1.35 -6.62 -7.62
C VAL A 282 2.72 -6.48 -6.95
N PHE A 283 3.14 -7.46 -6.16
CA PHE A 283 4.48 -7.45 -5.55
C PHE A 283 5.59 -7.38 -6.60
N SER A 284 5.50 -8.19 -7.68
CA SER A 284 6.47 -8.18 -8.77
C SER A 284 6.62 -6.77 -9.36
N LYS A 285 5.49 -6.18 -9.76
CA LYS A 285 5.41 -4.82 -10.30
C LYS A 285 6.03 -3.80 -9.35
N HIS A 286 5.69 -3.85 -8.06
CA HIS A 286 6.18 -2.89 -7.09
C HIS A 286 7.67 -3.04 -6.82
N LEU A 287 8.14 -4.27 -6.66
CA LEU A 287 9.56 -4.56 -6.45
C LEU A 287 10.37 -4.04 -7.62
N ASP A 288 9.96 -4.27 -8.86
CA ASP A 288 10.62 -3.79 -10.09
C ASP A 288 10.81 -2.27 -10.13
N MET A 289 9.87 -1.53 -9.55
CA MET A 289 9.84 -0.07 -9.54
C MET A 289 10.48 0.54 -8.28
N SER A 290 10.74 -0.27 -7.25
CA SER A 290 11.10 0.22 -5.92
C SER A 290 12.56 0.64 -5.79
N MET A 291 12.76 1.76 -5.09
CA MET A 291 14.03 2.15 -4.48
C MET A 291 14.26 1.35 -3.19
N PRO A 292 15.49 1.32 -2.62
CA PRO A 292 15.83 0.44 -1.50
C PRO A 292 14.87 0.53 -0.31
N ARG A 293 14.48 1.75 0.09
CA ARG A 293 13.52 1.98 1.17
C ARG A 293 12.14 1.39 0.88
N ASP A 294 11.67 1.51 -0.37
CA ASP A 294 10.36 1.03 -0.78
C ASP A 294 10.34 -0.48 -0.91
N ALA A 295 11.40 -1.05 -1.49
CA ALA A 295 11.59 -2.48 -1.59
C ALA A 295 11.58 -3.12 -0.20
N ASN A 296 12.22 -2.49 0.78
CA ASN A 296 12.22 -2.97 2.16
C ASN A 296 10.79 -3.11 2.73
N LEU A 297 9.93 -2.11 2.52
CA LEU A 297 8.54 -2.14 2.99
C LEU A 297 7.69 -3.18 2.25
N GLU A 298 7.89 -3.33 0.93
CA GLU A 298 7.20 -4.35 0.14
C GLU A 298 7.61 -5.77 0.58
N LEU A 299 8.90 -6.00 0.84
CA LEU A 299 9.40 -7.27 1.34
C LEU A 299 8.96 -7.55 2.79
N ASP A 300 8.81 -6.52 3.63
CA ASP A 300 8.23 -6.66 4.97
C ASP A 300 6.77 -7.15 4.91
N LEU A 301 5.95 -6.55 4.03
CA LEU A 301 4.58 -6.98 3.84
C LEU A 301 4.51 -8.40 3.26
N LEU A 302 5.32 -8.72 2.25
CA LEU A 302 5.38 -10.06 1.66
C LEU A 302 5.79 -11.11 2.70
N SER A 303 6.82 -10.83 3.50
CA SER A 303 7.28 -11.73 4.56
C SER A 303 6.18 -11.99 5.58
N ASP A 304 5.49 -10.93 6.05
CA ASP A 304 4.39 -11.08 7.01
C ASP A 304 3.24 -11.93 6.42
N LEU A 305 2.96 -11.83 5.11
CA LEU A 305 1.95 -12.65 4.43
C LEU A 305 2.37 -14.12 4.29
N LEU A 306 3.63 -14.38 3.97
CA LEU A 306 4.16 -15.75 3.84
C LEU A 306 4.26 -16.47 5.20
N GLU A 307 4.32 -15.73 6.31
CA GLU A 307 4.31 -16.27 7.66
C GLU A 307 2.91 -16.68 8.17
N LEU A 308 1.82 -16.39 7.42
CA LEU A 308 0.44 -16.66 7.85
C LEU A 308 0.00 -18.13 7.82
N ASP A 309 0.87 -19.05 7.41
CA ASP A 309 0.56 -20.48 7.23
C ASP A 309 -0.65 -20.71 6.27
N ASP A 310 -0.86 -19.80 5.31
CA ASP A 310 -1.85 -19.98 4.24
C ASP A 310 -1.19 -20.67 3.04
N GLU A 311 -1.56 -21.94 2.81
CA GLU A 311 -0.97 -22.78 1.77
C GLU A 311 -1.11 -22.19 0.36
N ASP A 312 -2.24 -21.55 0.06
CA ASP A 312 -2.50 -21.00 -1.28
C ASP A 312 -1.54 -19.83 -1.56
N VAL A 313 -1.36 -18.92 -0.60
CA VAL A 313 -0.44 -17.79 -0.72
C VAL A 313 1.00 -18.29 -0.85
N MET A 314 1.43 -19.21 0.02
CA MET A 314 2.79 -19.76 -0.01
C MET A 314 3.07 -20.49 -1.33
N TYR A 315 2.15 -21.33 -1.79
CA TYR A 315 2.30 -22.05 -3.05
C TYR A 315 2.23 -21.11 -4.26
N GLY A 316 1.37 -20.11 -4.23
CA GLY A 316 1.30 -19.05 -5.24
C GLY A 316 2.62 -18.29 -5.36
N ALA A 317 3.24 -17.93 -4.24
CA ALA A 317 4.57 -17.30 -4.22
C ALA A 317 5.63 -18.23 -4.82
N ILE A 318 5.71 -19.50 -4.38
CA ILE A 318 6.66 -20.50 -4.91
C ILE A 318 6.54 -20.63 -6.43
N LYS A 319 5.32 -20.57 -6.99
CA LYS A 319 5.06 -20.71 -8.42
C LYS A 319 5.27 -19.44 -9.24
N SER A 320 5.35 -18.27 -8.60
CA SER A 320 5.43 -16.99 -9.31
C SER A 320 6.86 -16.68 -9.76
N GLU A 321 7.21 -17.06 -10.99
CA GLU A 321 8.54 -16.74 -11.55
C GLU A 321 8.82 -15.22 -11.58
N ASN A 322 7.79 -14.43 -11.90
CA ASN A 322 7.92 -12.97 -11.98
C ASN A 322 8.28 -12.36 -10.62
N LEU A 323 7.72 -12.87 -9.53
CA LEU A 323 8.01 -12.39 -8.18
C LEU A 323 9.50 -12.55 -7.87
N TRP A 324 10.04 -13.75 -8.05
CA TRP A 324 11.43 -14.03 -7.72
C TRP A 324 12.42 -13.29 -8.61
N ARG A 325 12.10 -13.10 -9.91
CA ARG A 325 12.91 -12.25 -10.79
C ARG A 325 12.90 -10.79 -10.32
N SER A 326 11.73 -10.27 -9.95
CA SER A 326 11.58 -8.89 -9.47
C SER A 326 12.27 -8.66 -8.12
N GLU A 327 12.21 -9.66 -7.23
CA GLU A 327 12.91 -9.65 -5.94
C GLU A 327 14.43 -9.58 -6.13
N VAL A 328 15.02 -10.45 -6.95
CA VAL A 328 16.46 -10.40 -7.26
C VAL A 328 16.82 -9.10 -7.96
N GLY A 329 15.96 -8.58 -8.85
CA GLY A 329 16.12 -7.26 -9.45
C GLY A 329 16.18 -6.14 -8.41
N ALA A 330 15.29 -6.18 -7.41
CA ALA A 330 15.28 -5.23 -6.30
C ALA A 330 16.53 -5.36 -5.44
N MET A 331 16.98 -6.58 -5.15
CA MET A 331 18.24 -6.82 -4.44
C MET A 331 19.44 -6.24 -5.18
N LYS A 332 19.49 -6.39 -6.51
CA LYS A 332 20.56 -5.81 -7.35
C LYS A 332 20.55 -4.28 -7.34
N ARG A 333 19.37 -3.65 -7.32
CA ARG A 333 19.28 -2.19 -7.10
C ARG A 333 19.75 -1.79 -5.71
N CYS A 334 19.45 -2.59 -4.69
CA CYS A 334 19.87 -2.36 -3.31
C CYS A 334 21.37 -2.53 -3.08
N SER A 335 22.03 -3.44 -3.80
CA SER A 335 23.46 -3.75 -3.60
C SER A 335 24.40 -2.65 -4.09
N VAL A 336 23.96 -1.81 -5.03
CA VAL A 336 24.80 -0.76 -5.66
C VAL A 336 24.63 0.62 -5.03
N GLN A 337 24.03 0.71 -3.84
CA GLN A 337 23.77 1.99 -3.17
C GLN A 337 25.02 2.56 -2.51
N ASN A 338 25.36 3.80 -2.87
CA ASN A 338 26.51 4.52 -2.32
C ASN A 338 26.14 5.40 -1.12
N ASP A 339 24.88 5.80 -1.00
CA ASP A 339 24.40 6.57 0.15
C ASP A 339 24.33 5.65 1.38
N PRO A 340 24.92 6.01 2.53
CA PRO A 340 24.97 5.14 3.70
C PRO A 340 23.60 4.73 4.23
N ASP A 341 22.62 5.63 4.23
CA ASP A 341 21.28 5.34 4.74
C ASP A 341 20.54 4.39 3.78
N GLN A 342 20.64 4.64 2.48
CA GLN A 342 20.11 3.71 1.46
C GLN A 342 20.82 2.36 1.46
N LYS A 343 22.13 2.33 1.73
CA LYS A 343 22.91 1.08 1.81
C LYS A 343 22.43 0.22 2.98
N VAL A 344 22.21 0.80 4.15
CA VAL A 344 21.68 0.05 5.31
C VAL A 344 20.28 -0.51 5.01
N MET A 345 19.38 0.32 4.46
CA MET A 345 18.03 -0.14 4.08
C MET A 345 18.08 -1.21 2.99
N GLY A 346 19.00 -1.09 2.04
CA GLY A 346 19.21 -2.04 0.96
C GLY A 346 19.74 -3.38 1.44
N LEU A 347 20.69 -3.38 2.38
CA LEU A 347 21.20 -4.63 2.99
C LEU A 347 20.12 -5.34 3.82
N ASP A 348 19.27 -4.59 4.53
CA ASP A 348 18.12 -5.15 5.26
C ASP A 348 17.09 -5.76 4.28
N ALA A 349 16.78 -5.07 3.18
CA ALA A 349 15.93 -5.60 2.11
C ALA A 349 16.50 -6.90 1.51
N ILE A 350 17.80 -6.93 1.21
CA ILE A 350 18.49 -8.13 0.72
C ILE A 350 18.41 -9.28 1.73
N ALA A 351 18.63 -9.02 3.01
CA ALA A 351 18.55 -10.06 4.04
C ALA A 351 17.14 -10.67 4.14
N LYS A 352 16.08 -9.84 4.02
CA LYS A 352 14.68 -10.29 4.01
C LYS A 352 14.36 -11.13 2.80
N ALA A 353 14.71 -10.67 1.60
CA ALA A 353 14.57 -11.42 0.35
C ALA A 353 15.23 -12.82 0.46
N MET A 354 16.48 -12.87 0.94
CA MET A 354 17.17 -14.15 1.17
C MET A 354 16.47 -15.08 2.16
N SER A 355 15.89 -14.51 3.22
CA SER A 355 15.11 -15.29 4.20
C SER A 355 13.85 -15.88 3.56
N MET A 356 13.12 -15.10 2.76
CA MET A 356 11.93 -15.56 2.05
C MET A 356 12.25 -16.63 1.02
N LEU A 357 13.27 -16.41 0.18
CA LEU A 357 13.75 -17.41 -0.78
C LEU A 357 14.12 -18.74 -0.07
N THR A 358 14.79 -18.66 1.08
CA THR A 358 15.15 -19.84 1.88
C THR A 358 13.91 -20.56 2.41
N LEU A 359 12.95 -19.81 2.97
CA LEU A 359 11.68 -20.34 3.49
C LEU A 359 10.90 -21.04 2.37
N SER A 360 10.68 -20.36 1.25
CA SER A 360 9.94 -20.90 0.10
C SER A 360 10.64 -22.11 -0.51
N ALA A 361 11.97 -22.11 -0.61
CA ALA A 361 12.72 -23.29 -1.09
C ALA A 361 12.59 -24.50 -0.16
N ASN A 362 12.53 -24.28 1.16
CA ASN A 362 12.36 -25.36 2.12
C ASN A 362 10.97 -26.01 2.04
N ILE A 363 9.93 -25.20 1.81
CA ILE A 363 8.54 -25.65 1.66
C ILE A 363 8.32 -26.29 0.29
N ALA A 364 8.93 -25.75 -0.78
CA ALA A 364 8.78 -26.24 -2.13
C ALA A 364 9.26 -27.69 -2.28
N SER A 365 8.52 -28.48 -3.08
CA SER A 365 8.84 -29.88 -3.36
C SER A 365 9.53 -30.05 -4.71
N GLY A 366 10.42 -31.04 -4.83
CA GLY A 366 10.97 -31.54 -6.09
C GLY A 366 11.25 -30.47 -7.16
N LYS A 367 10.43 -30.49 -8.22
CA LYS A 367 10.55 -29.61 -9.40
C LYS A 367 10.31 -28.13 -9.08
N ASP A 368 9.46 -27.82 -8.10
CA ASP A 368 9.13 -26.43 -7.76
C ASP A 368 10.30 -25.75 -7.05
N ARG A 369 10.99 -26.50 -6.19
CA ARG A 369 12.23 -26.02 -5.55
C ARG A 369 13.31 -25.78 -6.59
N GLU A 370 13.48 -26.70 -7.54
CA GLU A 370 14.44 -26.55 -8.64
C GLU A 370 14.11 -25.35 -9.52
N GLN A 371 12.83 -25.17 -9.87
CA GLN A 371 12.37 -24.02 -10.64
C GLN A 371 12.66 -22.69 -9.92
N LEU A 372 12.30 -22.60 -8.64
CA LEU A 372 12.52 -21.42 -7.80
C LEU A 372 14.01 -21.03 -7.75
N ILE A 373 14.88 -22.00 -7.47
CA ILE A 373 16.33 -21.78 -7.42
C ILE A 373 16.82 -21.35 -8.80
N ARG A 374 16.43 -22.05 -9.87
CA ARG A 374 16.86 -21.74 -11.24
C ARG A 374 16.47 -20.32 -11.65
N VAL A 375 15.22 -19.91 -11.42
CA VAL A 375 14.73 -18.56 -11.74
C VAL A 375 15.54 -17.49 -11.00
N SER A 376 15.83 -17.72 -9.72
CA SER A 376 16.62 -16.79 -8.90
C SER A 376 18.06 -16.68 -9.40
N LEU A 377 18.68 -17.81 -9.77
CA LEU A 377 20.03 -17.84 -10.35
C LEU A 377 20.09 -17.12 -11.70
N GLU A 378 19.14 -17.39 -12.59
CA GLU A 378 19.02 -16.72 -13.89
C GLU A 378 18.80 -15.21 -13.76
N ALA A 379 18.15 -14.76 -12.68
CA ALA A 379 17.96 -13.34 -12.39
C ALA A 379 19.22 -12.64 -11.83
N GLY A 380 20.30 -13.39 -11.56
CA GLY A 380 21.57 -12.86 -11.08
C GLY A 380 21.72 -12.86 -9.57
N LEU A 381 21.13 -13.82 -8.86
CA LEU A 381 21.25 -13.93 -7.39
C LEU A 381 22.72 -13.93 -6.92
N PHE A 382 23.61 -14.67 -7.59
CA PHE A 382 25.01 -14.72 -7.21
C PHE A 382 25.75 -13.40 -7.45
N ASP A 383 25.44 -12.69 -8.53
CA ASP A 383 26.00 -11.35 -8.78
C ASP A 383 25.70 -10.41 -7.62
N VAL A 384 24.48 -10.48 -7.08
CA VAL A 384 24.10 -9.70 -5.90
C VAL A 384 24.91 -10.12 -4.69
N LEU A 385 24.98 -11.43 -4.39
CA LEU A 385 25.66 -11.94 -3.21
C LEU A 385 27.16 -11.62 -3.21
N ASP A 386 27.83 -11.73 -4.36
CA ASP A 386 29.24 -11.38 -4.50
C ASP A 386 29.51 -9.91 -4.13
N LEU A 387 28.56 -9.01 -4.42
CA LEU A 387 28.66 -7.59 -4.09
C LEU A 387 28.47 -7.31 -2.60
N VAL A 388 27.60 -8.05 -1.91
CA VAL A 388 27.11 -7.66 -0.56
C VAL A 388 27.45 -8.62 0.56
N VAL A 389 27.98 -9.82 0.27
CA VAL A 389 28.23 -10.85 1.29
C VAL A 389 29.14 -10.35 2.42
N SER A 390 30.16 -9.57 2.09
CA SER A 390 31.06 -8.98 3.09
C SER A 390 30.34 -8.00 4.02
N ASP A 391 29.44 -7.19 3.48
CA ASP A 391 28.64 -6.24 4.24
C ASP A 391 27.58 -6.96 5.11
N LEU A 392 26.92 -7.99 4.57
CA LEU A 392 25.95 -8.80 5.30
C LEU A 392 26.59 -9.51 6.50
N VAL A 393 27.77 -10.10 6.30
CA VAL A 393 28.55 -10.74 7.39
C VAL A 393 28.93 -9.70 8.46
N ALA A 394 29.32 -8.49 8.05
CA ALA A 394 29.64 -7.41 8.99
C ALA A 394 28.42 -6.90 9.77
N MET A 395 27.21 -6.94 9.17
CA MET A 395 25.96 -6.55 9.82
C MET A 395 25.48 -7.53 10.89
N GLU A 396 25.86 -8.81 10.84
CA GLU A 396 25.44 -9.84 11.81
C GLU A 396 25.91 -9.52 13.24
N GLY A 397 26.97 -8.70 13.39
CA GLY A 397 27.38 -8.14 14.69
C GLY A 397 26.45 -7.04 15.25
N ARG A 398 25.45 -6.58 14.48
CA ARG A 398 24.57 -5.44 14.80
C ARG A 398 23.08 -5.76 14.78
N MET A 399 22.65 -6.86 14.15
CA MET A 399 21.23 -7.18 13.94
C MET A 399 20.76 -8.36 14.78
N ASP A 400 20.07 -8.10 15.89
CA ASP A 400 19.33 -9.08 16.70
C ASP A 400 17.97 -9.46 16.04
N VAL A 401 17.94 -9.54 14.71
CA VAL A 401 16.70 -9.77 13.91
C VAL A 401 16.39 -11.27 13.79
N CYS A 402 17.41 -12.14 13.82
CA CYS A 402 17.24 -13.59 13.78
C CYS A 402 16.79 -14.22 15.12
N SER A 403 16.72 -13.47 16.23
CA SER A 403 16.25 -14.04 17.51
C SER A 403 14.75 -14.34 17.51
N LYS A 404 13.96 -13.76 16.59
CA LYS A 404 12.52 -14.01 16.47
C LYS A 404 12.19 -15.30 15.69
N PHE A 405 12.97 -15.68 14.68
CA PHE A 405 12.80 -16.94 13.94
C PHE A 405 12.92 -18.19 14.85
N LYS A 406 13.68 -18.07 15.95
CA LYS A 406 13.84 -19.15 16.95
C LYS A 406 12.57 -19.48 17.73
N ARG A 407 11.54 -18.62 17.75
CA ARG A 407 10.36 -18.83 18.61
C ARG A 407 9.27 -19.71 18.01
N HIS A 408 9.25 -19.95 16.70
CA HIS A 408 8.16 -20.71 16.05
C HIS A 408 8.59 -22.02 15.40
N HIS A 409 9.90 -22.29 15.30
CA HIS A 409 10.43 -23.61 14.94
C HIS A 409 11.56 -24.00 15.89
N PRO A 410 11.42 -25.03 16.75
CA PRO A 410 12.46 -25.46 17.68
C PRO A 410 13.63 -26.20 16.99
N PHE A 411 13.69 -26.19 15.66
CA PHE A 411 14.86 -26.69 14.94
C PHE A 411 16.03 -25.73 15.09
N GLN A 412 17.12 -26.21 15.70
CA GLN A 412 18.45 -25.61 15.57
C GLN A 412 18.91 -25.76 14.10
N SER A 413 18.37 -24.93 13.22
CA SER A 413 18.74 -24.87 11.81
C SER A 413 20.08 -24.13 11.65
N PRO A 414 20.98 -24.54 10.73
CA PRO A 414 22.11 -23.71 10.33
C PRO A 414 21.61 -22.36 9.77
N ARG A 415 22.48 -21.35 9.75
CA ARG A 415 22.15 -19.97 9.36
C ARG A 415 21.50 -19.92 7.96
N PRO A 416 20.51 -19.06 7.68
CA PRO A 416 19.79 -19.05 6.39
C PRO A 416 20.71 -18.95 5.17
N ILE A 417 21.74 -18.09 5.24
CA ILE A 417 22.76 -17.97 4.19
C ILE A 417 23.51 -19.28 4.00
N ILE A 418 23.93 -19.95 5.09
CA ILE A 418 24.64 -21.24 5.05
C ILE A 418 23.70 -22.33 4.50
N VAL A 419 22.43 -22.35 4.88
CA VAL A 419 21.44 -23.32 4.40
C VAL A 419 21.15 -23.12 2.92
N LEU A 420 21.00 -21.88 2.45
CA LEU A 420 20.81 -21.59 1.03
C LEU A 420 22.07 -21.94 0.23
N THR A 421 23.26 -21.57 0.71
CA THR A 421 24.53 -21.98 0.09
C THR A 421 24.66 -23.50 0.03
N LEU A 422 24.30 -24.24 1.09
CA LEU A 422 24.31 -25.70 1.09
C LEU A 422 23.29 -26.31 0.13
N HIS A 423 22.09 -25.73 0.03
CA HIS A 423 21.08 -26.17 -0.95
C HIS A 423 21.52 -25.92 -2.39
N ILE A 424 22.12 -24.76 -2.67
CA ILE A 424 22.63 -24.42 -3.99
C ILE A 424 23.84 -25.29 -4.35
N TRP A 425 24.76 -25.50 -3.41
CA TRP A 425 25.94 -26.36 -3.64
C TRP A 425 25.56 -27.84 -3.85
N SER A 426 24.51 -28.32 -3.17
CA SER A 426 23.91 -29.62 -3.45
C SER A 426 23.23 -29.69 -4.83
N PHE A 427 22.71 -28.57 -5.34
CA PHE A 427 22.08 -28.50 -6.65
C PHE A 427 23.13 -28.56 -7.77
N GLU A 428 24.19 -27.74 -7.69
CA GLU A 428 25.32 -27.76 -8.63
C GLU A 428 25.99 -29.14 -8.66
N SER A 429 26.23 -29.74 -7.50
CA SER A 429 26.81 -31.08 -7.39
C SER A 429 25.96 -32.19 -8.05
N ARG A 430 24.65 -32.00 -8.17
CA ARG A 430 23.74 -32.94 -8.88
C ARG A 430 23.71 -32.67 -10.38
N ALA A 431 23.65 -31.41 -10.80
CA ALA A 431 23.69 -31.01 -12.20
C ALA A 431 25.02 -31.42 -12.89
N SER A 432 26.14 -31.33 -12.19
CA SER A 432 27.43 -31.80 -12.71
C SER A 432 27.51 -33.33 -12.85
N ARG A 433 26.73 -34.10 -12.08
CA ARG A 433 26.72 -35.58 -12.16
C ARG A 433 25.84 -36.10 -13.30
N THR A 434 24.74 -35.43 -13.63
CA THR A 434 23.88 -35.79 -14.77
C THR A 434 24.54 -35.49 -16.12
N SER A 435 25.49 -34.56 -16.17
CA SER A 435 26.29 -34.26 -17.38
C SER A 435 27.37 -35.30 -17.71
N ILE A 436 27.70 -36.23 -16.81
CA ILE A 436 28.84 -37.17 -16.99
C ILE A 436 28.39 -38.56 -17.48
N HIS A 437 27.08 -38.82 -17.64
CA HIS A 437 26.55 -40.10 -18.11
C HIS A 437 25.76 -39.98 -19.41
N GLY A 438 26.45 -39.56 -20.48
CA GLY A 438 25.88 -39.44 -21.81
C GLY A 438 26.89 -39.62 -22.95
N HIS A 439 27.65 -40.71 -22.94
CA HIS A 439 28.29 -41.24 -24.16
C HIS A 439 28.09 -42.75 -24.24
N PRO A 440 27.25 -43.27 -25.15
CA PRO A 440 27.30 -44.67 -25.54
C PRO A 440 28.43 -44.85 -26.54
N ASN A 441 29.40 -45.68 -26.19
CA ASN A 441 30.46 -46.13 -27.08
C ASN A 441 30.25 -47.62 -27.34
N VAL A 442 29.65 -47.98 -28.48
CA VAL A 442 29.74 -49.34 -29.05
C VAL A 442 29.66 -49.22 -30.58
N ASP A 443 30.82 -49.02 -31.21
CA ASP A 443 31.12 -49.61 -32.52
C ASP A 443 31.87 -50.91 -32.23
N ASP A 444 31.28 -52.07 -32.56
CA ASP A 444 32.03 -53.19 -33.17
C ASP A 444 31.05 -54.25 -33.69
N ASP A 445 30.66 -54.17 -34.96
CA ASP A 445 30.15 -55.36 -35.67
C ASP A 445 30.38 -55.24 -37.19
N ARG A 446 31.59 -55.59 -37.61
CA ARG A 446 31.90 -55.99 -38.99
C ARG A 446 32.88 -57.17 -38.96
N LYS A 447 32.35 -58.39 -39.16
CA LYS A 447 32.79 -59.40 -40.15
C LYS A 447 32.30 -60.80 -39.75
N ARG A 448 31.44 -61.42 -40.59
CA ARG A 448 31.77 -62.63 -41.37
C ARG A 448 30.58 -63.10 -42.24
N ILE A 449 30.87 -63.18 -43.54
CA ILE A 449 30.17 -63.95 -44.57
C ILE A 449 30.87 -65.32 -44.69
N HIS A 450 30.13 -66.34 -45.14
CA HIS A 450 30.43 -67.78 -45.32
C HIS A 450 30.20 -68.59 -44.02
N GLN A 451 29.23 -69.52 -43.94
CA GLN A 451 28.71 -70.50 -44.89
C GLN A 451 27.22 -70.79 -44.65
#